data_AF-A0A8K0JSV9-F1
#
_entry.id   AF-A0A8K0JSV9-F1
#
_cell.length_a   1.000
_cell.length_b   1.000
_cell.length_c   1.000
_cell.angle_alpha   90.00
_cell.angle_beta   90.00
_cell.angle_gamma   90.00
#
_symmetry.space_group_name_H-M   'P 1'
#
loop_
_entity.id
_entity.type
_entity.pdbx_description
1 polymer ?
#
loop_
_entity_poly.entity_id
_entity_poly.type
_entity_poly.pdbx_seq_one_letter_code
_entity_poly.pdbx_strand_id
1 'polypeptide(L)'
;MRLRAGAENLYKATTNRKLRETVALELSFVNSNLQLLKEQLAELNSSVEVYQSESSEPVMPMIPLGLKETKEIDFREPFKDILKFHRVGK
;
A
#
# COMPACT_ATOMS: atom_id res chain seq x y z
N MET A 1 15.67 -13.95 11.31
CA MET A 1 15.57 -15.32 11.87
C MET A 1 16.44 -15.62 13.10
N ARG A 2 17.20 -14.67 13.66
CA ARG A 2 18.13 -14.96 14.78
C ARG A 2 17.42 -15.28 16.11
N LEU A 3 16.33 -14.56 16.44
CA LEU A 3 15.55 -14.79 17.66
C LEU A 3 14.87 -16.17 17.69
N ARG A 4 14.24 -16.59 16.58
CA ARG A 4 13.60 -17.91 16.48
C ARG A 4 14.60 -19.05 16.67
N ALA A 5 15.75 -18.97 15.99
CA ALA A 5 16.80 -19.97 16.12
C ALA A 5 17.37 -20.04 17.56
N GLY A 6 17.51 -18.89 18.23
CA GLY A 6 17.89 -18.84 19.64
C GLY A 6 16.87 -19.51 20.56
N ALA A 7 15.58 -19.23 20.38
CA ALA A 7 14.49 -19.84 21.15
C ALA A 7 14.35 -21.36 20.88
N GLU A 8 14.50 -21.81 19.62
CA GLU A 8 14.51 -23.25 19.27
C GLU A 8 15.66 -23.99 19.96
N ASN A 9 16.85 -23.39 19.99
CA ASN A 9 18.01 -23.97 20.66
C ASN A 9 17.82 -24.02 22.18
N LEU A 10 17.27 -22.96 22.78
CA LEU A 10 16.95 -22.91 24.20
C LEU A 10 15.88 -23.95 24.58
N TYR A 11 14.85 -24.12 23.74
CA TYR A 11 13.81 -25.12 23.91
C TYR A 11 14.37 -26.55 23.94
N LYS A 12 15.31 -26.84 23.02
CA LYS A 12 15.98 -28.14 22.93
C LYS A 12 16.96 -28.41 24.08
N ALA A 13 17.62 -27.37 24.59
CA ALA A 13 18.64 -27.49 25.63
C ALA A 13 18.07 -27.51 27.07
N THR A 14 16.86 -26.99 27.29
CA THR A 14 16.29 -26.86 28.64
C THR A 14 15.65 -28.16 29.13
N THR A 15 16.00 -28.60 30.34
CA THR A 15 15.41 -29.75 31.03
C THR A 15 14.32 -29.36 32.04
N ASN A 16 14.22 -28.05 32.36
CA ASN A 16 13.20 -27.53 33.27
C ASN A 16 11.86 -27.39 32.55
N ARG A 17 10.85 -28.14 33.02
CA ARG A 17 9.52 -28.21 32.40
C ARG A 17 8.83 -26.84 32.29
N LYS A 18 8.88 -25.99 33.31
CA LYS A 18 8.23 -24.66 33.28
C LYS A 18 8.88 -23.75 32.24
N LEU A 19 10.22 -23.70 32.24
CA LEU A 19 10.97 -22.94 31.24
C LEU A 19 10.69 -23.46 29.82
N ARG A 20 10.61 -24.78 29.65
CA ARG A 20 10.29 -25.38 28.35
C ARG A 20 8.91 -24.97 27.84
N GLU A 21 7.90 -24.94 28.70
CA GLU A 21 6.55 -24.48 28.35
C GLU A 21 6.54 -23.00 27.98
N THR A 22 7.25 -22.13 28.72
CA THR A 22 7.38 -20.71 28.39
C THR A 22 8.06 -20.48 27.04
N VAL A 23 9.17 -21.17 26.77
CA VAL A 23 9.89 -21.03 25.50
C VAL A 23 9.06 -21.55 24.32
N ALA A 24 8.25 -22.61 24.51
CA ALA A 24 7.33 -23.07 23.48
C ALA A 24 6.27 -22.02 23.12
N LEU A 25 5.71 -21.36 24.14
CA LEU A 25 4.73 -20.28 23.97
C LEU A 25 5.32 -19.10 23.20
N GLU A 26 6.51 -18.64 23.58
CA GLU A 26 7.18 -17.55 22.88
C GLU A 26 7.54 -17.94 21.43
N LEU A 27 8.00 -19.18 21.21
CA LEU A 27 8.31 -19.67 19.87
C LEU A 27 7.05 -19.73 18.99
N SER A 28 5.92 -20.16 19.56
CA SER A 28 4.62 -20.15 18.88
C SER A 28 4.21 -18.73 18.49
N PHE A 29 4.32 -17.77 19.41
CA PHE A 29 4.01 -16.36 19.14
C PHE A 29 4.87 -15.79 18.00
N VAL A 30 6.18 -16.04 18.04
CA VAL A 30 7.11 -15.61 16.98
C VAL A 30 6.77 -16.25 15.63
N ASN A 31 6.38 -17.53 15.62
CA ASN A 31 5.98 -18.22 14.41
C ASN A 31 4.68 -17.67 13.82
N SER A 32 3.66 -17.41 14.65
CA SER A 32 2.39 -16.81 14.23
C SER A 32 2.61 -15.42 13.62
N ASN A 33 3.44 -14.58 14.24
CA ASN A 33 3.78 -13.26 13.69
C ASN A 33 4.50 -13.38 12.35
N LEU A 34 5.42 -14.33 12.23
CA LEU A 34 6.16 -14.55 10.98
C LEU A 34 5.24 -15.06 9.86
N GLN A 35 4.23 -15.86 10.20
CA GLN A 35 3.22 -16.30 9.23
C GLN A 35 2.35 -15.13 8.78
N LEU A 36 1.84 -14.31 9.70
CA LEU A 36 1.09 -13.11 9.35
C LEU A 36 1.90 -12.19 8.43
N LEU A 37 3.18 -11.96 8.74
CA LEU A 37 4.05 -11.11 7.92
C LEU A 37 4.24 -11.67 6.49
N LYS A 38 4.31 -13.00 6.36
CA LYS A 38 4.39 -13.67 5.05
C LYS A 38 3.09 -13.49 4.25
N GLU A 39 1.95 -13.65 4.90
CA GLU A 39 0.63 -13.49 4.28
C GLU A 39 0.44 -12.04 3.80
N GLN A 40 0.75 -11.05 4.65
CA GLN A 40 0.69 -9.63 4.28
C GLN A 40 1.66 -9.28 3.14
N LEU A 41 2.87 -9.86 3.13
CA LEU A 41 3.83 -9.64 2.05
C LEU A 41 3.35 -10.27 0.74
N ALA A 42 2.76 -11.46 0.79
CA ALA A 42 2.20 -12.13 -0.38
C ALA A 42 1.01 -11.34 -0.97
N GLU A 43 0.14 -10.82 -0.11
CA GLU A 43 -0.97 -9.94 -0.49
C GLU A 43 -0.46 -8.65 -1.16
N LEU A 44 0.57 -8.01 -0.59
CA LEU A 44 1.16 -6.83 -1.19
C LEU A 44 1.78 -7.16 -2.56
N ASN A 45 2.55 -8.25 -2.65
CA ASN A 45 3.19 -8.65 -3.91
C ASN A 45 2.17 -8.93 -5.01
N SER A 46 1.04 -9.58 -4.70
CA SER A 46 -0.01 -9.84 -5.70
C SER A 46 -0.66 -8.55 -6.21
N SER A 47 -0.80 -7.52 -5.35
CA SER A 47 -1.35 -6.21 -5.75
C SER A 47 -0.46 -5.48 -6.77
N VAL A 48 0.83 -5.80 -6.81
CA VAL A 48 1.82 -5.16 -7.70
C VAL A 48 2.34 -6.08 -8.81
N GLU A 49 1.95 -7.34 -8.83
CA GLU A 49 2.42 -8.37 -9.77
C GLU A 49 2.19 -7.96 -11.23
N VAL A 50 1.07 -7.29 -11.52
CA VAL A 50 0.72 -6.77 -12.86
C VAL A 50 1.73 -5.72 -13.38
N TYR A 51 2.48 -5.08 -12.48
CA TYR A 51 3.50 -4.09 -12.82
C TYR A 51 4.91 -4.69 -12.90
N GLN A 52 5.10 -5.94 -12.46
CA GLN A 52 6.39 -6.64 -12.47
C GLN A 52 6.59 -7.44 -13.76
N SER A 53 6.51 -6.78 -14.92
CA SER A 53 6.77 -7.44 -16.20
C SER A 53 8.25 -7.80 -16.35
N GLU A 54 8.58 -8.91 -17.03
CA GLU A 54 9.97 -9.24 -17.41
C GLU A 54 10.59 -8.26 -18.43
N SER A 55 9.81 -7.28 -18.91
CA SER A 55 10.32 -6.26 -19.81
C SER A 55 11.30 -5.33 -19.08
N SER A 56 12.34 -4.88 -19.79
CA SER A 56 13.32 -3.95 -19.22
C SER A 56 12.78 -2.54 -18.97
N GLU A 57 11.54 -2.26 -19.42
CA GLU A 57 10.90 -0.97 -19.24
C GLU A 57 10.04 -1.00 -17.97
N PRO A 58 10.26 -0.07 -17.02
CA PRO A 58 9.47 -0.03 -15.79
C PRO A 58 8.01 0.32 -16.12
N VAL A 59 7.09 -0.60 -15.85
CA VAL A 59 5.63 -0.36 -15.97
C VAL A 59 5.16 0.36 -14.70
N MET A 60 4.98 1.68 -14.78
CA MET A 60 4.48 2.46 -13.65
C MET A 60 2.96 2.35 -13.53
N PRO A 61 2.41 2.19 -12.32
CA PRO A 61 0.97 2.24 -12.09
C PRO A 61 0.42 3.63 -12.43
N MET A 62 -0.63 3.68 -13.25
CA MET A 62 -1.30 4.91 -13.65
C MET A 62 -2.68 5.01 -13.00
N ILE A 63 -3.03 6.20 -12.52
CA ILE A 63 -4.38 6.49 -12.01
C ILE A 63 -5.21 7.02 -13.19
N PRO A 64 -6.31 6.34 -13.60
CA PRO A 64 -7.16 6.83 -14.67
C PRO A 64 -7.88 8.11 -14.23
N LEU A 65 -7.77 9.16 -15.02
CA LEU A 65 -8.51 10.40 -14.80
C LEU A 65 -9.82 10.34 -15.56
N GLY A 66 -10.94 10.32 -14.84
CA GLY A 66 -12.26 10.49 -15.44
C GLY A 66 -12.44 11.94 -15.90
N LEU A 67 -12.92 12.13 -17.13
CA LEU A 67 -13.35 13.44 -17.60
C LEU A 67 -14.71 13.77 -17.00
N LYS A 68 -14.92 15.03 -16.61
CA LYS A 68 -16.26 15.49 -16.22
C LYS A 68 -17.11 15.68 -17.46
N GLU A 69 -18.40 15.38 -17.35
CA GLU A 69 -19.37 15.78 -18.37
C GLU A 69 -19.35 17.29 -18.53
N THR A 70 -19.16 17.74 -19.77
CA THR A 70 -19.21 19.16 -20.11
C THR A 70 -20.65 19.54 -20.43
N LYS A 71 -21.08 20.68 -19.90
CA LYS A 71 -22.30 21.34 -20.35
C LYS A 71 -21.93 22.45 -21.31
N GLU A 72 -22.74 22.66 -22.33
CA GLU A 72 -22.62 23.84 -23.18
C GLU A 72 -22.94 25.08 -22.32
N ILE A 73 -22.06 26.08 -22.39
CA ILE A 73 -22.21 27.34 -21.66
C ILE A 73 -22.17 28.45 -22.71
N ASP A 74 -23.21 29.28 -22.74
CA ASP A 74 -23.20 30.49 -23.56
C ASP A 74 -22.43 31.60 -22.84
N PHE A 75 -21.22 31.86 -23.32
CA PHE A 75 -20.37 32.91 -22.78
C PHE A 75 -20.71 34.32 -23.30
N ARG A 76 -21.63 34.46 -24.26
CA ARG A 76 -21.97 35.76 -24.86
C ARG A 76 -22.54 36.73 -23.82
N GLU A 77 -23.46 36.28 -22.98
CA GLU A 77 -24.08 37.14 -21.96
C GLU A 77 -23.08 37.58 -20.87
N PRO A 78 -22.29 36.68 -20.24
CA PRO A 78 -21.23 37.09 -19.31
C PRO A 78 -20.20 38.05 -19.92
N PHE A 79 -19.79 37.82 -21.17
CA PHE A 79 -18.80 38.70 -21.82
C PHE A 79 -19.38 40.04 -22.27
N LYS A 80 -20.67 40.13 -22.58
CA LYS A 80 -21.33 41.38 -22.98
C LYS A 80 -21.23 42.46 -21.90
N ASP A 81 -21.37 42.07 -20.64
CA ASP A 81 -21.28 43.01 -19.53
C ASP A 81 -19.82 43.42 -19.25
N ILE A 82 -18.87 42.50 -19.41
CA ILE A 82 -17.42 42.81 -19.37
C ILE A 82 -17.05 43.79 -20.49
N LEU A 83 -17.55 43.57 -21.70
CA LEU A 83 -17.28 44.42 -22.87
C LEU A 83 -17.91 45.81 -22.74
N LYS A 84 -19.13 45.91 -22.20
CA LYS A 84 -19.76 47.21 -21.89
C LYS A 84 -18.95 47.97 -20.85
N PHE A 85 -18.55 47.31 -19.76
CA PHE A 85 -17.75 47.94 -18.70
C PHE A 85 -16.42 48.50 -19.23
N HIS A 86 -15.71 47.74 -20.07
CA HIS A 86 -14.45 48.20 -20.65
C HIS A 86 -14.61 49.39 -21.63
N ARG A 87 -15.75 49.52 -22.30
CA ARG A 87 -16.04 50.63 -23.22
C ARG A 87 -16.55 51.90 -22.53
N VAL A 88 -17.10 51.78 -21.32
CA VAL A 88 -17.57 52.93 -20.52
C VAL A 88 -16.42 53.58 -19.72
N GLY A 89 -15.30 52.89 -19.57
CA GLY A 89 -14.08 53.40 -18.92
C GLY A 89 -13.03 54.03 -19.85
N LYS A 90 -13.39 54.37 -21.10
CA LYS A 90 -12.56 55.19 -22.01
C LYS A 90 -13.22 56.52 -22.30
#